data_AF-A0A7C1SQT1-F1
#
_entry.id   AF-A0A7C1SQT1-F1
#
_cell.length_a   1.000
_cell.length_b   1.000
_cell.length_c   1.000
_cell.angle_alpha   90.00
_cell.angle_beta   90.00
_cell.angle_gamma   90.00
#
_symmetry.space_group_name_H-M   'P 1'
#
loop_
_entity.id
_entity.type
_entity.pdbx_description
1 polymer ?
#
loop_
_entity_poly.entity_id
_entity_poly.type
_entity_poly.pdbx_seq_one_letter_code
_entity_poly.pdbx_strand_id
1 'polypeptide(L)'
;MRVAIDARLLTGAYTGDRTYWRGLLKAFALMLDATAHRLVLFSTRPILPGTLPESPLYEPVVLPARSERWWSLWRFPRAVKAYGCDLAHTQYTVSPLFRIPVVTTIHDVSFLINPRWFPLKDRLLLRLTVPASCRRAARVLTVSETSRCDIIRLLCLPSEKVVATPNGLPEGFYPIDQEQAQAWVRLHYGIEPPFLLAVGVLQPRKNWLLAIQAVAYAREWSGLPLKLVLTGKVGWASRELEWTKRTLVQGNWLIETGYVPDEHLVWLYNAAEALLYPSFYEGFGLPPLEAMACGTPVVASNGGALPEVVGSGGLLLPPDQPAQWAHAVLILLQNDSYRAGMRQRALQRAQQFNWRDTAHRTWQVYQDVLSACEVDER
;
A
#
# COMPACT_ATOMS: atom_id res chain seq x y z
N MET A 1 24.54 -1.56 16.15
CA MET A 1 24.22 -1.43 14.70
C MET A 1 23.58 -0.08 14.42
N ARG A 2 24.08 0.64 13.43
CA ARG A 2 23.60 1.94 12.98
C ARG A 2 23.10 1.82 11.54
N VAL A 3 21.78 1.89 11.34
CA VAL A 3 21.14 1.70 10.03
C VAL A 3 20.70 3.03 9.45
N ALA A 4 21.13 3.34 8.23
CA ALA A 4 20.66 4.50 7.48
C ALA A 4 19.33 4.20 6.78
N ILE A 5 18.31 5.02 7.02
CA ILE A 5 16.99 4.90 6.39
C ILE A 5 16.77 6.06 5.43
N ASP A 6 16.37 5.77 4.19
CA ASP A 6 15.83 6.77 3.27
C ASP A 6 14.41 7.18 3.69
N ALA A 7 14.34 8.17 4.56
CA ALA A 7 13.13 8.64 5.22
C ALA A 7 12.38 9.74 4.44
N ARG A 8 12.76 10.03 3.18
CA ARG A 8 12.13 11.12 2.40
C ARG A 8 10.61 10.99 2.28
N LEU A 9 10.11 9.78 2.12
CA LEU A 9 8.67 9.51 1.97
C LEU A 9 7.86 9.81 3.23
N LEU A 10 8.50 9.95 4.40
CA LEU A 10 7.82 10.40 5.62
C LEU A 10 7.47 11.89 5.61
N THR A 11 8.10 12.67 4.74
CA THR A 11 7.92 14.13 4.64
C THR A 11 6.98 14.56 3.52
N GLY A 12 6.59 13.61 2.65
CA GLY A 12 5.76 13.84 1.48
C GLY A 12 4.27 13.54 1.71
N ALA A 13 3.52 13.52 0.61
CA ALA A 13 2.10 13.19 0.64
C ALA A 13 1.87 11.75 1.13
N TYR A 14 0.72 11.50 1.76
CA TYR A 14 0.37 10.16 2.25
C TYR A 14 0.16 9.17 1.10
N THR A 15 0.94 8.08 1.08
CA THR A 15 0.91 7.00 0.08
C THR A 15 1.17 5.66 0.80
N GLY A 16 0.89 4.54 0.13
CA GLY A 16 1.22 3.21 0.69
C GLY A 16 2.69 3.06 1.08
N ASP A 17 3.60 3.66 0.30
CA ASP A 17 5.04 3.68 0.59
C ASP A 17 5.38 4.41 1.90
N ARG A 18 4.62 5.47 2.23
CA ARG A 18 4.71 6.17 3.52
C ARG A 18 4.14 5.32 4.64
N THR A 19 3.00 4.65 4.41
CA THR A 19 2.40 3.72 5.38
C THR A 19 3.38 2.61 5.75
N TYR A 20 4.10 2.05 4.76
CA TYR A 20 5.18 1.08 4.99
C TYR A 20 6.24 1.60 5.96
N TRP A 21 6.82 2.77 5.70
CA TRP A 21 7.85 3.31 6.58
C TRP A 21 7.31 3.63 7.97
N ARG A 22 6.11 4.19 8.08
CA ARG A 22 5.50 4.49 9.38
C ARG A 22 5.31 3.20 10.19
N GLY A 23 4.71 2.17 9.59
CA GLY A 23 4.47 0.90 10.26
C GLY A 23 5.76 0.20 10.68
N LEU A 24 6.72 0.08 9.75
CA LEU A 24 8.00 -0.58 10.01
C LEU A 24 8.82 0.15 11.09
N LEU A 25 8.98 1.46 11.00
CA LEU A 25 9.79 2.23 11.96
C LEU A 25 9.14 2.21 13.34
N LYS A 26 7.82 2.40 13.44
CA LYS A 26 7.10 2.26 14.72
C LYS A 26 7.33 0.90 15.37
N ALA A 27 7.21 -0.17 14.59
CA ALA A 27 7.47 -1.52 15.09
C ALA A 27 8.93 -1.70 15.53
N PHE A 28 9.91 -1.11 14.82
CA PHE A 28 11.29 -1.09 15.28
C PHE A 28 11.48 -0.35 16.61
N ALA A 29 10.84 0.81 16.81
CA ALA A 29 10.94 1.54 18.07
C ALA A 29 10.36 0.78 19.27
N LEU A 30 9.41 -0.13 19.03
CA LEU A 30 8.84 -1.00 20.07
C LEU A 30 9.67 -2.27 20.30
N MET A 31 10.45 -2.70 19.31
CA MET A 31 11.14 -3.98 19.30
C MET A 31 12.62 -3.88 19.67
N LEU A 32 13.29 -2.78 19.31
CA LEU A 32 14.74 -2.67 19.36
C LEU A 32 15.22 -1.92 20.59
N ASP A 33 16.33 -2.39 21.15
CA ASP A 33 17.05 -1.70 22.22
C ASP A 33 17.83 -0.51 21.65
N ALA A 34 17.43 0.70 22.06
CA ALA A 34 18.08 1.94 21.67
C ALA A 34 19.49 2.09 22.28
N THR A 35 19.94 1.28 23.24
CA THR A 35 21.34 1.34 23.70
C THR A 35 22.28 0.66 22.71
N ALA A 36 21.82 -0.38 22.02
CA ALA A 36 22.60 -1.17 21.06
C ALA A 36 22.41 -0.73 19.60
N HIS A 37 21.28 -0.08 19.29
CA HIS A 37 20.87 0.22 17.93
C HIS A 37 20.50 1.69 17.71
N ARG A 38 20.75 2.17 16.49
CA ARG A 38 20.39 3.51 16.01
C ARG A 38 19.84 3.43 14.59
N LEU A 39 18.75 4.15 14.32
CA LEU A 39 18.17 4.34 12.99
C LEU A 39 18.37 5.80 12.58
N VAL A 40 19.28 6.05 11.64
CA VAL A 40 19.57 7.40 11.14
C VAL A 40 18.61 7.70 9.99
N LEU A 41 17.65 8.59 10.23
CA LEU A 41 16.55 8.88 9.31
C LEU A 41 16.91 10.06 8.41
N PHE A 42 17.32 9.78 7.18
CA PHE A 42 17.73 10.81 6.23
C PHE A 42 16.55 11.28 5.38
N SER A 43 16.28 12.59 5.41
CA SER A 43 15.21 13.21 4.63
C SER A 43 15.67 14.51 3.97
N THR A 44 14.87 15.07 3.07
CA THR A 44 15.15 16.39 2.44
C THR A 44 14.56 17.55 3.24
N ARG A 45 13.62 17.29 4.14
CA ARG A 45 12.91 18.24 4.99
C ARG A 45 12.72 17.64 6.39
N PRO A 46 12.47 18.45 7.44
CA PRO A 46 12.14 17.92 8.75
C PRO A 46 10.94 16.97 8.71
N ILE A 47 11.03 15.86 9.42
CA ILE A 47 9.89 14.96 9.64
C ILE A 47 8.96 15.65 10.64
N LEU A 48 7.67 15.80 10.27
CA LEU A 48 6.72 16.50 11.11
C LEU A 48 6.45 15.74 12.42
N PRO A 49 6.30 16.44 13.56
CA PRO A 49 5.87 15.84 14.82
C PRO A 49 4.60 15.00 14.64
N GLY A 50 4.50 13.87 15.36
CA GLY A 50 3.39 12.93 15.24
C GLY A 50 3.45 11.97 14.05
N THR A 51 4.39 12.15 13.11
CA THR A 51 4.57 11.18 12.00
C THR A 51 5.05 9.82 12.51
N LEU A 52 6.00 9.85 13.46
CA LEU A 52 6.55 8.73 14.20
C LEU A 52 6.45 9.04 15.71
N PRO A 53 6.38 8.02 16.59
CA PRO A 53 6.49 8.20 18.03
C PRO A 53 7.87 8.76 18.39
N GLU A 54 7.95 9.47 19.51
CA GLU A 54 9.25 9.86 20.05
C GLU A 54 10.00 8.61 20.52
N SER A 55 11.26 8.49 20.10
CA SER A 55 12.09 7.35 20.48
C SER A 55 13.58 7.72 20.39
N PRO A 56 14.41 7.33 21.37
CA PRO A 56 15.86 7.50 21.29
C PRO A 56 16.50 6.63 20.19
N LEU A 57 15.76 5.68 19.61
CA LEU A 57 16.21 4.88 18.47
C LEU A 57 16.45 5.75 17.23
N TYR A 58 15.71 6.84 17.07
CA TYR A 58 15.74 7.67 15.87
C TYR A 58 16.76 8.80 15.96
N GLU A 59 17.57 8.94 14.91
CA GLU A 59 18.45 10.08 14.70
C GLU A 59 18.06 10.78 13.39
N PRO A 60 17.16 11.79 13.43
CA PRO A 60 16.72 12.47 12.22
C PRO A 60 17.81 13.37 11.65
N VAL A 61 18.10 13.23 10.36
CA VAL A 61 19.10 14.03 9.63
C VAL A 61 18.47 14.65 8.38
N VAL A 62 18.40 15.98 8.35
CA VAL A 62 17.89 16.71 7.19
C VAL A 62 19.04 17.03 6.24
N LEU A 63 18.94 16.53 5.02
CA LEU A 63 19.85 16.78 3.91
C LEU A 63 19.10 17.51 2.79
N PRO A 64 18.98 18.85 2.85
CA PRO A 64 18.20 19.60 1.87
C PRO A 64 18.72 19.40 0.45
N ALA A 65 17.86 19.09 -0.51
CA ALA A 65 18.25 18.99 -1.91
C ALA A 65 17.17 19.52 -2.85
N ARG A 66 17.62 20.14 -3.94
CA ARG A 66 16.74 20.61 -5.03
C ARG A 66 16.35 19.50 -5.99
N SER A 67 17.09 18.38 -6.00
CA SER A 67 16.81 17.22 -6.85
C SER A 67 16.91 15.93 -6.04
N GLU A 68 15.81 15.20 -6.01
CA GLU A 68 15.71 13.91 -5.33
C GLU A 68 16.62 12.84 -5.95
N ARG A 69 16.87 12.92 -7.26
CA ARG A 69 17.77 11.97 -7.94
C ARG A 69 19.21 12.19 -7.53
N TRP A 70 19.69 13.43 -7.57
CA TRP A 70 21.03 13.77 -7.09
C TRP A 70 21.20 13.49 -5.60
N TRP A 71 20.13 13.70 -4.82
CA TRP A 71 20.12 13.31 -3.42
C TRP A 71 20.35 11.80 -3.27
N SER A 72 19.56 10.97 -3.96
CA SER A 72 19.60 9.50 -3.86
C SER A 72 20.93 8.93 -4.34
N LEU A 73 21.42 9.45 -5.46
CA LEU A 73 22.63 8.93 -6.11
C LEU A 73 23.90 9.36 -5.41
N TRP A 74 23.97 10.56 -4.83
CA TRP A 74 25.23 11.14 -4.39
C TRP A 74 25.25 11.63 -2.95
N ARG A 75 24.30 12.50 -2.55
CA ARG A 75 24.32 13.10 -1.21
C ARG A 75 24.06 12.06 -0.13
N PHE A 76 23.08 11.19 -0.36
CA PHE A 76 22.69 10.19 0.61
C PHE A 76 23.80 9.17 0.89
N PRO A 77 24.42 8.51 -0.11
CA PRO A 77 25.55 7.60 0.15
C PRO A 77 26.73 8.24 0.88
N ARG A 78 27.03 9.51 0.59
CA ARG A 78 28.11 10.25 1.27
C ARG A 78 27.79 10.53 2.73
N ALA A 79 26.56 10.95 3.01
CA ALA A 79 26.10 11.18 4.37
C ALA A 79 26.08 9.86 5.17
N VAL A 80 25.58 8.78 4.57
CA VAL A 80 25.60 7.44 5.19
C VAL A 80 27.01 7.04 5.62
N LYS A 81 28.02 7.28 4.78
CA LYS A 81 29.43 7.06 5.17
C LYS A 81 29.88 8.00 6.30
N ALA A 82 29.55 9.30 6.21
CA ALA A 82 29.97 10.29 7.20
C ALA A 82 29.39 10.04 8.61
N TYR A 83 28.19 9.47 8.68
CA TYR A 83 27.51 9.11 9.92
C TYR A 83 27.89 7.71 10.44
N GLY A 84 28.86 7.03 9.82
CA GLY A 84 29.35 5.71 10.26
C GLY A 84 28.25 4.66 10.32
N CYS A 85 27.35 4.63 9.33
CA CYS A 85 26.29 3.62 9.27
C CYS A 85 26.83 2.29 8.73
N ASP A 86 26.37 1.18 9.30
CA ASP A 86 26.78 -0.20 8.95
C ASP A 86 25.98 -0.71 7.74
N LEU A 87 24.71 -0.30 7.64
CA LEU A 87 23.75 -0.73 6.62
C LEU A 87 22.92 0.46 6.13
N ALA A 88 22.47 0.44 4.88
CA ALA A 88 21.42 1.36 4.40
C ALA A 88 20.16 0.60 3.94
N HIS A 89 18.99 1.19 4.16
CA HIS A 89 17.71 0.72 3.63
C HIS A 89 17.00 1.80 2.81
N THR A 90 16.70 1.48 1.56
CA THR A 90 16.01 2.38 0.62
C THR A 90 14.72 1.79 0.08
N GLN A 91 13.92 2.60 -0.63
CA GLN A 91 12.83 2.11 -1.47
C GLN A 91 13.13 2.39 -2.95
N TYR A 92 13.04 1.37 -3.81
CA TYR A 92 13.25 1.39 -5.27
C TYR A 92 14.63 1.80 -5.81
N THR A 93 15.37 2.68 -5.14
CA THR A 93 16.59 3.27 -5.65
C THR A 93 17.79 2.90 -4.79
N VAL A 94 18.76 2.22 -5.39
CA VAL A 94 20.07 1.94 -4.76
C VAL A 94 21.15 2.63 -5.57
N SER A 95 21.87 3.55 -4.94
CA SER A 95 22.99 4.22 -5.60
C SER A 95 24.17 3.26 -5.80
N PRO A 96 24.85 3.30 -6.96
CA PRO A 96 26.11 2.60 -7.12
C PRO A 96 27.22 3.14 -6.19
N LEU A 97 27.07 4.35 -5.63
CA LEU A 97 28.09 5.02 -4.80
C LEU A 97 28.08 4.57 -3.33
N PHE A 98 27.16 3.71 -2.91
CA PHE A 98 27.23 3.10 -1.58
C PHE A 98 28.50 2.25 -1.44
N ARG A 99 29.16 2.36 -0.29
CA ARG A 99 30.33 1.54 0.09
C ARG A 99 30.04 0.54 1.20
N ILE A 100 28.79 0.53 1.67
CA ILE A 100 28.28 -0.39 2.67
C ILE A 100 27.19 -1.27 2.03
N PRO A 101 26.81 -2.40 2.64
CA PRO A 101 25.66 -3.16 2.19
C PRO A 101 24.37 -2.31 2.20
N VAL A 102 23.51 -2.56 1.21
CA VAL A 102 22.24 -1.86 1.05
C VAL A 102 21.13 -2.87 0.87
N VAL A 103 20.09 -2.75 1.69
CA VAL A 103 18.80 -3.41 1.50
C VAL A 103 17.87 -2.45 0.77
N THR A 104 17.03 -2.95 -0.13
CA THR A 104 16.03 -2.12 -0.79
C THR A 104 14.67 -2.78 -0.79
N THR A 105 13.61 -2.03 -0.47
CA THR A 105 12.23 -2.52 -0.60
C THR A 105 11.68 -2.15 -1.97
N ILE A 106 11.16 -3.15 -2.67
CA ILE A 106 10.40 -3.03 -3.92
C ILE A 106 8.99 -3.52 -3.63
N HIS A 107 8.00 -2.63 -3.59
CA HIS A 107 6.62 -3.03 -3.26
C HIS A 107 6.01 -3.92 -4.34
N ASP A 108 6.25 -3.59 -5.62
CA ASP A 108 5.97 -4.48 -6.74
C ASP A 108 6.78 -4.09 -7.99
N VAL A 109 6.65 -4.91 -9.02
CA VAL A 109 7.18 -4.68 -10.37
C VAL A 109 6.05 -4.58 -11.40
N SER A 110 4.91 -3.99 -11.01
CA SER A 110 3.72 -3.87 -11.88
C SER A 110 4.00 -3.13 -13.20
N PHE A 111 5.01 -2.26 -13.23
CA PHE A 111 5.50 -1.59 -14.44
C PHE A 111 6.15 -2.53 -15.47
N LEU A 112 6.56 -3.75 -15.07
CA LEU A 112 7.00 -4.82 -15.95
C LEU A 112 5.86 -5.74 -16.36
N ILE A 113 4.88 -5.95 -15.47
CA ILE A 113 3.71 -6.81 -15.71
C ILE A 113 2.82 -6.19 -16.78
N ASN A 114 2.41 -4.93 -16.61
CA ASN A 114 1.68 -4.20 -17.62
C ASN A 114 2.16 -2.74 -17.70
N PRO A 115 3.09 -2.43 -18.63
CA PRO A 115 3.65 -1.10 -18.80
C PRO A 115 2.63 -0.02 -19.20
N ARG A 116 1.41 -0.39 -19.61
CA ARG A 116 0.35 0.57 -19.98
C ARG A 116 -0.29 1.25 -18.77
N TRP A 117 -0.13 0.68 -17.57
CA TRP A 117 -0.63 1.29 -16.35
C TRP A 117 0.15 2.52 -15.92
N PHE A 118 1.29 2.81 -16.54
CA PHE A 118 2.19 3.90 -16.16
C PHE A 118 2.43 4.86 -17.33
N PRO A 119 2.63 6.16 -17.07
CA PRO A 119 3.07 7.10 -18.10
C PRO A 119 4.39 6.66 -18.75
N LEU A 120 4.59 7.03 -20.02
CA LEU A 120 5.77 6.64 -20.81
C LEU A 120 7.10 7.00 -20.14
N LYS A 121 7.18 8.17 -19.50
CA LYS A 121 8.42 8.63 -18.84
C LYS A 121 8.73 7.79 -17.60
N ASP A 122 7.72 7.53 -16.77
CA ASP A 122 7.87 6.80 -15.51
C ASP A 122 8.19 5.33 -15.77
N ARG A 123 7.51 4.69 -16.74
CA ARG A 123 7.81 3.29 -17.09
C ARG A 123 9.25 3.12 -17.60
N LEU A 124 9.77 4.05 -18.41
CA LEU A 124 11.14 3.96 -18.92
C LEU A 124 12.14 4.14 -17.78
N LEU A 125 11.91 5.10 -16.89
CA LEU A 125 12.75 5.31 -15.72
C LEU A 125 12.78 4.07 -14.81
N LEU A 126 11.62 3.52 -14.47
CA LEU A 126 11.51 2.34 -13.59
C LEU A 126 12.18 1.12 -14.22
N ARG A 127 11.96 0.87 -15.52
CA ARG A 127 12.59 -0.24 -16.27
C ARG A 127 14.11 -0.15 -16.32
N LEU A 128 14.68 1.06 -16.27
CA LEU A 128 16.13 1.23 -16.24
C LEU A 128 16.70 1.15 -14.82
N THR A 129 16.05 1.77 -13.85
CA THR A 129 16.63 2.01 -12.51
C THR A 129 16.35 0.87 -11.52
N VAL A 130 15.18 0.26 -11.54
CA VAL A 130 14.79 -0.79 -10.58
C VAL A 130 15.62 -2.06 -10.75
N PRO A 131 15.83 -2.61 -11.97
CA PRO A 131 16.67 -3.80 -12.14
C PRO A 131 18.10 -3.58 -11.68
N ALA A 132 18.70 -2.42 -12.01
CA ALA A 132 20.04 -2.06 -11.57
C ALA A 132 20.12 -1.95 -10.03
N SER A 133 19.11 -1.33 -9.41
CA SER A 133 19.03 -1.19 -7.95
C SER A 133 18.92 -2.54 -7.25
N CYS A 134 18.06 -3.43 -7.76
CA CYS A 134 17.90 -4.77 -7.21
C CYS A 134 19.19 -5.60 -7.34
N ARG A 135 19.88 -5.52 -8.48
CA ARG A 135 21.17 -6.20 -8.66
C ARG A 135 22.24 -5.66 -7.72
N ARG A 136 22.28 -4.34 -7.50
CA ARG A 136 23.25 -3.69 -6.61
C ARG A 136 22.98 -3.95 -5.12
N ALA A 137 21.72 -4.15 -4.72
CA ALA A 137 21.34 -4.42 -3.34
C ALA A 137 21.93 -5.75 -2.83
N ALA A 138 22.26 -5.80 -1.54
CA ALA A 138 22.64 -7.04 -0.85
C ALA A 138 21.44 -7.98 -0.69
N ARG A 139 20.27 -7.41 -0.34
CA ARG A 139 18.97 -8.06 -0.31
C ARG A 139 17.87 -7.13 -0.80
N VAL A 140 16.82 -7.71 -1.37
CA VAL A 140 15.61 -7.03 -1.82
C VAL A 140 14.46 -7.47 -0.92
N LEU A 141 13.79 -6.54 -0.28
CA LEU A 141 12.55 -6.80 0.46
C LEU A 141 11.35 -6.50 -0.42
N THR A 142 10.24 -7.18 -0.18
CA THR A 142 8.97 -6.91 -0.87
C THR A 142 7.79 -7.24 0.03
N VAL A 143 6.60 -6.75 -0.31
CA VAL A 143 5.45 -6.71 0.59
C VAL A 143 4.50 -7.90 0.45
N SER A 144 4.80 -8.87 -0.40
CA SER A 144 4.00 -10.10 -0.56
C SER A 144 4.84 -11.21 -1.20
N GLU A 145 4.44 -12.47 -1.01
CA GLU A 145 5.07 -13.58 -1.71
C GLU A 145 4.78 -13.52 -3.23
N THR A 146 3.60 -13.00 -3.60
CA THR A 146 3.27 -12.75 -5.01
C THR A 146 4.28 -11.79 -5.66
N SER A 147 4.53 -10.63 -5.04
CA SER A 147 5.54 -9.69 -5.52
C SER A 147 6.94 -10.31 -5.49
N ARG A 148 7.27 -11.15 -4.50
CA ARG A 148 8.56 -11.85 -4.42
C ARG A 148 8.80 -12.73 -5.64
N CYS A 149 7.81 -13.57 -5.98
CA CYS A 149 7.83 -14.43 -7.15
C CYS A 149 7.98 -13.61 -8.44
N ASP A 150 7.22 -12.52 -8.58
CA ASP A 150 7.29 -11.66 -9.75
C ASP A 150 8.64 -10.94 -9.89
N ILE A 151 9.21 -10.44 -8.80
CA ILE A 151 10.53 -9.81 -8.78
C ILE A 151 11.60 -10.83 -9.22
N ILE A 152 11.59 -12.04 -8.66
CA ILE A 152 12.54 -13.11 -9.02
C ILE A 152 12.41 -13.44 -10.51
N ARG A 153 11.19 -13.71 -10.97
CA ARG A 153 10.90 -14.12 -12.35
C ARG A 153 11.24 -13.03 -13.36
N LEU A 154 10.76 -11.81 -13.15
CA LEU A 154 10.84 -10.73 -14.14
C LEU A 154 12.20 -10.01 -14.14
N LEU A 155 12.93 -10.04 -13.02
CA LEU A 155 14.28 -9.46 -12.93
C LEU A 155 15.41 -10.50 -13.00
N CYS A 156 15.06 -11.80 -13.04
CA CYS A 156 16.00 -12.93 -13.06
C CYS A 156 16.99 -12.86 -11.88
N LEU A 157 16.47 -12.65 -10.67
CA LEU A 157 17.28 -12.58 -9.46
C LEU A 157 17.33 -13.93 -8.74
N PRO A 158 18.41 -14.26 -8.02
CA PRO A 158 18.46 -15.45 -7.17
C PRO A 158 17.37 -15.42 -6.10
N SER A 159 16.82 -16.58 -5.75
CA SER A 159 15.68 -16.68 -4.86
C SER A 159 15.99 -16.18 -3.45
N GLU A 160 17.18 -16.45 -2.94
CA GLU A 160 17.72 -16.03 -1.65
C GLU A 160 17.96 -14.53 -1.55
N LYS A 161 17.98 -13.83 -2.70
CA LYS A 161 18.20 -12.38 -2.75
C LYS A 161 16.95 -11.58 -2.41
N VAL A 162 15.76 -12.15 -2.60
CA VAL A 162 14.48 -11.44 -2.43
C VAL A 162 13.75 -12.01 -1.23
N VAL A 163 13.25 -11.22 -0.30
CA VAL A 163 12.57 -11.70 0.90
C VAL A 163 11.21 -11.03 1.02
N ALA A 164 10.16 -11.82 1.22
CA ALA A 164 8.82 -11.29 1.48
C ALA A 164 8.68 -10.88 2.95
N THR A 165 8.41 -9.60 3.16
CA THR A 165 8.07 -8.96 4.43
C THR A 165 6.69 -8.33 4.28
N PRO A 166 5.60 -9.12 4.44
CA PRO A 166 4.24 -8.62 4.28
C PRO A 166 3.96 -7.41 5.15
N ASN A 167 3.17 -6.46 4.64
CA ASN A 167 2.79 -5.28 5.41
C ASN A 167 1.89 -5.65 6.58
N GLY A 168 1.98 -4.86 7.66
CA GLY A 168 1.02 -4.93 8.75
C GLY A 168 -0.25 -4.11 8.48
N LEU A 169 -1.30 -4.38 9.24
CA LEU A 169 -2.49 -3.56 9.31
C LEU A 169 -2.12 -2.13 9.77
N PRO A 170 -2.46 -1.07 9.02
CA PRO A 170 -2.27 0.30 9.49
C PRO A 170 -3.09 0.59 10.74
N GLU A 171 -2.56 1.45 11.62
CA GLU A 171 -3.29 1.91 12.81
C GLU A 171 -4.49 2.79 12.43
N GLY A 172 -5.47 2.87 13.33
CA GLY A 172 -6.62 3.76 13.18
C GLY A 172 -7.80 3.16 12.42
N PHE A 173 -7.69 1.91 11.97
CA PHE A 173 -8.80 1.15 11.36
C PHE A 173 -9.32 0.11 12.35
N TYR A 174 -10.58 0.28 12.75
CA TYR A 174 -11.25 -0.56 13.73
C TYR A 174 -12.76 -0.55 13.49
N PRO A 175 -13.50 -1.54 14.01
CA PRO A 175 -14.95 -1.59 13.87
C PRO A 175 -15.61 -0.43 14.61
N ILE A 176 -16.53 0.23 13.93
CA ILE A 176 -17.45 1.23 14.44
C ILE A 176 -18.86 0.73 14.14
N ASP A 177 -19.84 1.11 14.96
CA ASP A 177 -21.24 0.85 14.64
C ASP A 177 -21.62 1.49 13.28
N GLN A 178 -22.34 0.75 12.45
CA GLN A 178 -22.60 1.16 11.07
C GLN A 178 -23.52 2.38 11.01
N GLU A 179 -24.55 2.46 11.87
CA GLU A 179 -25.45 3.62 11.90
C GLU A 179 -24.72 4.87 12.38
N GLN A 180 -23.87 4.73 13.39
CA GLN A 180 -22.99 5.80 13.86
C GLN A 180 -22.07 6.30 12.73
N ALA A 181 -21.45 5.38 11.99
CA ALA A 181 -20.56 5.75 10.90
C ALA A 181 -21.30 6.41 9.74
N GLN A 182 -22.50 5.92 9.38
CA GLN A 182 -23.35 6.51 8.36
C GLN A 182 -23.79 7.93 8.74
N ALA A 183 -24.18 8.16 10.00
CA ALA A 183 -24.53 9.50 10.50
C ALA A 183 -23.34 10.46 10.42
N TRP A 184 -22.14 10.00 10.78
CA TRP A 184 -20.92 10.80 10.70
C TRP A 184 -20.57 11.15 9.24
N VAL A 185 -20.62 10.16 8.33
CA VAL A 185 -20.32 10.35 6.91
C VAL A 185 -21.34 11.27 6.23
N ARG A 186 -22.64 11.15 6.57
CA ARG A 186 -23.68 12.08 6.13
C ARG A 186 -23.34 13.51 6.52
N LEU A 187 -22.97 13.74 7.78
CA LEU A 187 -22.67 15.07 8.29
C LEU A 187 -21.44 15.72 7.63
N HIS A 188 -20.37 14.95 7.42
CA HIS A 188 -19.08 15.51 6.96
C HIS A 188 -18.91 15.50 5.44
N TYR A 189 -19.60 14.59 4.74
CA TYR A 189 -19.44 14.38 3.30
C TYR A 189 -20.75 14.48 2.51
N GLY A 190 -21.92 14.57 3.16
CA GLY A 190 -23.22 14.63 2.48
C GLY A 190 -23.60 13.33 1.76
N ILE A 191 -23.02 12.20 2.16
CA ILE A 191 -23.21 10.90 1.50
C ILE A 191 -24.26 10.09 2.26
N GLU A 192 -25.42 9.89 1.63
CA GLU A 192 -26.46 9.00 2.16
C GLU A 192 -26.25 7.54 1.77
N PRO A 193 -26.47 6.57 2.68
CA PRO A 193 -26.53 5.14 2.36
C PRO A 193 -27.76 4.79 1.49
N PRO A 194 -27.79 3.61 0.85
CA PRO A 194 -26.71 2.63 0.78
C PRO A 194 -25.65 3.01 -0.26
N PHE A 195 -24.37 2.81 0.08
CA PHE A 195 -23.27 3.05 -0.85
C PHE A 195 -22.18 1.98 -0.77
N LEU A 196 -21.56 1.74 -1.92
CA LEU A 196 -20.35 0.93 -2.07
C LEU A 196 -19.16 1.87 -2.13
N LEU A 197 -18.05 1.48 -1.52
CA LEU A 197 -16.83 2.28 -1.47
C LEU A 197 -15.80 1.69 -2.42
N ALA A 198 -15.02 2.54 -3.10
CA ALA A 198 -13.79 2.13 -3.76
C ALA A 198 -12.68 3.14 -3.45
N VAL A 199 -11.54 2.64 -2.99
CA VAL A 199 -10.45 3.46 -2.44
C VAL A 199 -9.18 3.31 -3.27
N GLY A 200 -8.56 4.42 -3.67
CA GLY A 200 -7.26 4.38 -4.32
C GLY A 200 -6.97 5.57 -5.21
N VAL A 201 -5.69 5.78 -5.52
CA VAL A 201 -5.28 6.82 -6.47
C VAL A 201 -5.84 6.50 -7.86
N LEU A 202 -6.39 7.50 -8.56
CA LEU A 202 -7.00 7.31 -9.88
C LEU A 202 -5.96 6.93 -10.95
N GLN A 203 -5.64 5.64 -11.02
CA GLN A 203 -4.66 5.03 -11.92
C GLN A 203 -5.33 3.91 -12.74
N PRO A 204 -4.87 3.64 -13.98
CA PRO A 204 -5.51 2.66 -14.85
C PRO A 204 -5.53 1.25 -14.23
N ARG A 205 -4.50 0.93 -13.44
CA ARG A 205 -4.38 -0.35 -12.72
C ARG A 205 -5.54 -0.64 -11.77
N LYS A 206 -6.20 0.39 -11.22
CA LYS A 206 -7.29 0.25 -10.23
C LYS A 206 -8.63 -0.15 -10.86
N ASN A 207 -8.75 -0.13 -12.19
CA ASN A 207 -9.91 -0.64 -12.92
C ASN A 207 -11.26 -0.02 -12.49
N TRP A 208 -11.30 1.31 -12.40
CA TRP A 208 -12.50 2.05 -11.99
C TRP A 208 -13.71 1.80 -12.88
N LEU A 209 -13.47 1.51 -14.17
CA LEU A 209 -14.50 1.13 -15.13
C LEU A 209 -15.30 -0.07 -14.63
N LEU A 210 -14.63 -1.12 -14.15
CA LEU A 210 -15.32 -2.30 -13.66
C LEU A 210 -16.17 -1.99 -12.42
N ALA A 211 -15.67 -1.19 -11.47
CA ALA A 211 -16.46 -0.79 -10.31
C ALA A 211 -17.73 -0.05 -10.74
N ILE A 212 -17.61 0.92 -11.66
CA ILE A 212 -18.75 1.69 -12.17
C ILE A 212 -19.77 0.78 -12.89
N GLN A 213 -19.29 -0.12 -13.76
CA GLN A 213 -20.15 -1.08 -14.45
C GLN A 213 -20.88 -2.03 -13.49
N ALA A 214 -20.16 -2.56 -12.49
CA ALA A 214 -20.75 -3.45 -11.49
C ALA A 214 -21.86 -2.76 -10.69
N VAL A 215 -21.64 -1.50 -10.26
CA VAL A 215 -22.69 -0.74 -9.56
C VAL A 215 -23.85 -0.38 -10.49
N ALA A 216 -23.59 -0.01 -11.75
CA ALA A 216 -24.64 0.25 -12.73
C ALA A 216 -25.55 -0.97 -12.92
N TYR A 217 -24.98 -2.16 -13.11
CA TYR A 217 -25.73 -3.41 -13.22
C TYR A 217 -26.49 -3.75 -11.93
N ALA A 218 -25.86 -3.61 -10.77
CA ALA A 218 -26.53 -3.89 -9.49
C ALA A 218 -27.75 -2.96 -9.29
N ARG A 219 -27.63 -1.67 -9.64
CA ARG A 219 -28.75 -0.71 -9.61
C ARG A 219 -29.86 -1.11 -10.58
N GLU A 220 -29.52 -1.43 -11.82
CA GLU A 220 -30.48 -1.81 -12.87
C GLU A 220 -31.26 -3.07 -12.48
N TRP A 221 -30.58 -4.11 -12.00
CA TRP A 221 -31.20 -5.40 -11.70
C TRP A 221 -32.03 -5.41 -10.42
N SER A 222 -31.68 -4.58 -9.43
CA SER A 222 -32.36 -4.57 -8.12
C SER A 222 -33.31 -3.40 -7.92
N GLY A 223 -33.19 -2.32 -8.69
CA GLY A 223 -33.90 -1.07 -8.44
C GLY A 223 -33.41 -0.31 -7.21
N LEU A 224 -32.39 -0.78 -6.50
CA LEU A 224 -31.87 -0.12 -5.30
C LEU A 224 -31.17 1.21 -5.67
N PRO A 225 -31.30 2.26 -4.83
CA PRO A 225 -30.65 3.54 -5.06
C PRO A 225 -29.14 3.51 -4.69
N LEU A 226 -28.43 2.43 -5.01
CA LEU A 226 -27.02 2.21 -4.63
C LEU A 226 -26.08 3.25 -5.20
N LYS A 227 -25.24 3.84 -4.35
CA LYS A 227 -24.20 4.77 -4.78
C LYS A 227 -22.84 4.11 -4.84
N LEU A 228 -21.94 4.67 -5.63
CA LEU A 228 -20.52 4.35 -5.63
C LEU A 228 -19.75 5.58 -5.14
N VAL A 229 -19.09 5.45 -4.00
CA VAL A 229 -18.19 6.47 -3.45
C VAL A 229 -16.76 6.13 -3.87
N LEU A 230 -16.15 6.99 -4.68
CA LEU A 230 -14.75 6.90 -5.09
C LEU A 230 -13.91 7.85 -4.25
N THR A 231 -12.96 7.27 -3.51
CA THR A 231 -12.07 8.01 -2.62
C THR A 231 -10.62 7.83 -3.02
N GLY A 232 -9.92 8.94 -3.23
CA GLY A 232 -8.50 8.92 -3.53
C GLY A 232 -8.00 10.15 -4.27
N LYS A 233 -6.67 10.25 -4.35
CA LYS A 233 -6.02 11.35 -5.09
C LYS A 233 -6.23 11.19 -6.59
N VAL A 234 -6.32 12.33 -7.28
CA VAL A 234 -6.26 12.36 -8.74
C VAL A 234 -4.91 11.81 -9.20
N GLY A 235 -4.96 10.81 -10.08
CA GLY A 235 -3.80 10.25 -10.77
C GLY A 235 -3.90 10.48 -12.27
N TRP A 236 -3.27 9.61 -13.06
CA TRP A 236 -3.20 9.74 -14.52
C TRP A 236 -4.29 8.96 -15.28
N ALA A 237 -5.32 8.45 -14.59
CA ALA A 237 -6.49 7.82 -15.23
C ALA A 237 -7.71 8.75 -15.35
N SER A 238 -7.58 10.04 -15.07
CA SER A 238 -8.72 10.98 -15.04
C SER A 238 -9.53 10.99 -16.33
N ARG A 239 -8.87 10.92 -17.50
CA ARG A 239 -9.58 10.91 -18.80
C ARG A 239 -10.44 9.67 -19.03
N GLU A 240 -9.95 8.50 -18.62
CA GLU A 240 -10.68 7.24 -18.75
C GLU A 240 -11.89 7.21 -17.82
N LEU A 241 -11.72 7.72 -16.59
CA LEU A 241 -12.81 7.88 -15.63
C LEU A 241 -13.87 8.86 -16.15
N GLU A 242 -13.45 10.03 -16.66
CA GLU A 242 -14.36 11.03 -17.22
C GLU A 242 -15.15 10.49 -18.43
N TRP A 243 -14.50 9.72 -19.31
CA TRP A 243 -15.20 9.07 -20.43
C TRP A 243 -16.23 8.04 -19.94
N THR A 244 -15.84 7.22 -18.95
CA THR A 244 -16.73 6.23 -18.33
C THR A 244 -17.95 6.90 -17.70
N LYS A 245 -17.74 8.00 -16.96
CA LYS A 245 -18.80 8.80 -16.34
C LYS A 245 -19.82 9.27 -17.36
N ARG A 246 -19.37 9.88 -18.45
CA ARG A 246 -20.25 10.39 -19.51
C ARG A 246 -21.09 9.29 -20.18
N THR A 247 -20.57 8.08 -20.23
CA THR A 247 -21.18 6.98 -20.98
C THR A 247 -22.12 6.14 -20.12
N LEU A 248 -21.75 5.86 -18.87
CA LEU A 248 -22.42 4.88 -18.02
C LEU A 248 -23.14 5.50 -16.82
N VAL A 249 -22.79 6.72 -16.40
CA VAL A 249 -23.34 7.32 -15.19
C VAL A 249 -24.45 8.29 -15.58
N GLN A 250 -25.69 7.84 -15.39
CA GLN A 250 -26.87 8.69 -15.47
C GLN A 250 -27.34 9.07 -14.06
N GLY A 251 -27.41 10.38 -13.77
CA GLY A 251 -27.80 10.91 -12.46
C GLY A 251 -26.65 10.96 -11.43
N ASN A 252 -27.00 11.14 -10.15
CA ASN A 252 -26.06 11.49 -9.08
C ASN A 252 -25.74 10.31 -8.15
N TRP A 253 -25.36 9.15 -8.70
CA TRP A 253 -25.02 7.96 -7.90
C TRP A 253 -23.52 7.65 -7.84
N LEU A 254 -22.68 8.33 -8.64
CA LEU A 254 -21.23 8.30 -8.48
C LEU A 254 -20.78 9.54 -7.71
N ILE A 255 -20.11 9.35 -6.58
CA ILE A 255 -19.62 10.41 -5.70
C ILE A 255 -18.11 10.33 -5.62
N GLU A 256 -17.41 11.40 -5.99
CA GLU A 256 -15.97 11.51 -5.86
C GLU A 256 -15.62 12.42 -4.69
N THR A 257 -15.01 11.86 -3.64
CA THR A 257 -14.63 12.65 -2.44
C THR A 257 -13.29 13.35 -2.60
N GLY A 258 -12.52 12.97 -3.63
CA GLY A 258 -11.09 13.28 -3.69
C GLY A 258 -10.32 12.56 -2.57
N TYR A 259 -9.22 13.15 -2.12
CA TYR A 259 -8.42 12.61 -1.02
C TYR A 259 -9.16 12.74 0.32
N VAL A 260 -9.34 11.61 1.00
CA VAL A 260 -9.87 11.54 2.36
C VAL A 260 -8.73 11.15 3.30
N PRO A 261 -8.50 11.89 4.40
CA PRO A 261 -7.52 11.52 5.41
C PRO A 261 -7.86 10.19 6.10
N ASP A 262 -6.87 9.45 6.60
CA ASP A 262 -7.07 8.15 7.26
C ASP A 262 -8.06 8.24 8.44
N GLU A 263 -7.98 9.33 9.23
CA GLU A 263 -8.87 9.61 10.36
C GLU A 263 -10.35 9.74 9.97
N HIS A 264 -10.62 10.02 8.70
CA HIS A 264 -11.96 10.08 8.12
C HIS A 264 -12.29 8.80 7.34
N LEU A 265 -11.28 8.17 6.75
CA LEU A 265 -11.44 6.97 5.93
C LEU A 265 -11.96 5.77 6.74
N VAL A 266 -11.58 5.67 8.03
CA VAL A 266 -12.15 4.67 8.95
C VAL A 266 -13.68 4.74 9.01
N TRP A 267 -14.25 5.94 8.98
CA TRP A 267 -15.70 6.14 8.99
C TRP A 267 -16.35 5.73 7.67
N LEU A 268 -15.72 6.05 6.54
CA LEU A 268 -16.20 5.62 5.22
C LEU A 268 -16.21 4.10 5.09
N TYR A 269 -15.16 3.41 5.55
CA TYR A 269 -15.15 1.95 5.56
C TYR A 269 -16.32 1.41 6.39
N ASN A 270 -16.49 1.87 7.63
CA ASN A 270 -17.53 1.38 8.53
C ASN A 270 -18.96 1.71 8.05
N ALA A 271 -19.16 2.80 7.31
CA ALA A 271 -20.46 3.21 6.80
C ALA A 271 -20.87 2.48 5.50
N ALA A 272 -19.89 2.05 4.69
CA ALA A 272 -20.12 1.43 3.39
C ALA A 272 -20.73 0.02 3.51
N GLU A 273 -21.56 -0.36 2.55
CA GLU A 273 -22.11 -1.72 2.48
C GLU A 273 -21.06 -2.76 2.09
N ALA A 274 -20.12 -2.36 1.23
CA ALA A 274 -18.95 -3.14 0.86
C ALA A 274 -17.86 -2.24 0.24
N LEU A 275 -16.62 -2.69 0.33
CA LEU A 275 -15.52 -2.20 -0.50
C LEU A 275 -15.49 -2.97 -1.83
N LEU A 276 -15.46 -2.24 -2.94
CA LEU A 276 -15.11 -2.78 -4.26
C LEU A 276 -13.65 -2.44 -4.57
N TYR A 277 -12.85 -3.46 -4.85
CA TYR A 277 -11.42 -3.30 -5.13
C TYR A 277 -10.99 -4.07 -6.40
N PRO A 278 -11.38 -3.59 -7.60
CA PRO A 278 -11.30 -4.36 -8.85
C PRO A 278 -9.94 -4.29 -9.56
N SER A 279 -8.89 -3.87 -8.86
CA SER A 279 -7.56 -3.65 -9.43
C SER A 279 -7.10 -4.81 -10.30
N PHE A 280 -6.48 -4.55 -11.45
CA PHE A 280 -5.92 -5.61 -12.28
C PHE A 280 -4.74 -6.32 -11.60
N TYR A 281 -4.01 -5.60 -10.75
CA TYR A 281 -2.85 -6.12 -10.02
C TYR A 281 -2.56 -5.23 -8.82
N GLU A 282 -2.09 -5.80 -7.71
CA GLU A 282 -1.52 -5.09 -6.56
C GLU A 282 -0.29 -5.81 -6.02
N GLY A 283 0.68 -5.06 -5.49
CA GLY A 283 1.79 -5.63 -4.73
C GLY A 283 1.39 -6.14 -3.34
N PHE A 284 0.31 -5.60 -2.75
CA PHE A 284 -0.23 -6.04 -1.45
C PHE A 284 -1.75 -5.88 -1.42
N GLY A 285 -2.22 -4.68 -1.04
CA GLY A 285 -3.65 -4.39 -0.88
C GLY A 285 -3.99 -3.82 0.49
N LEU A 286 -3.40 -2.67 0.83
CA LEU A 286 -3.72 -1.98 2.11
C LEU A 286 -5.22 -1.64 2.23
N PRO A 287 -5.91 -1.09 1.21
CA PRO A 287 -7.32 -0.73 1.37
C PRO A 287 -8.26 -1.92 1.65
N PRO A 288 -8.12 -3.08 0.97
CA PRO A 288 -8.81 -4.30 1.40
C PRO A 288 -8.53 -4.71 2.84
N LEU A 289 -7.27 -4.64 3.28
CA LEU A 289 -6.90 -4.97 4.66
C LEU A 289 -7.52 -4.01 5.68
N GLU A 290 -7.51 -2.71 5.39
CA GLU A 290 -8.14 -1.65 6.21
C GLU A 290 -9.65 -1.85 6.31
N ALA A 291 -10.34 -2.10 5.18
CA ALA A 291 -11.77 -2.38 5.16
C ALA A 291 -12.12 -3.64 5.97
N MET A 292 -11.32 -4.70 5.84
CA MET A 292 -11.50 -5.92 6.63
C MET A 292 -11.34 -5.67 8.13
N ALA A 293 -10.41 -4.80 8.54
CA ALA A 293 -10.22 -4.42 9.95
C ALA A 293 -11.38 -3.59 10.52
N CYS A 294 -12.10 -2.85 9.67
CA CYS A 294 -13.36 -2.18 10.03
C CYS A 294 -14.55 -3.15 10.04
N GLY A 295 -14.38 -4.39 9.57
CA GLY A 295 -15.47 -5.35 9.41
C GLY A 295 -16.38 -5.04 8.23
N THR A 296 -15.90 -4.24 7.27
CA THR A 296 -16.58 -3.95 6.01
C THR A 296 -16.41 -5.14 5.07
N PRO A 297 -17.48 -5.68 4.47
CA PRO A 297 -17.37 -6.70 3.44
C PRO A 297 -16.47 -6.24 2.28
N VAL A 298 -15.60 -7.13 1.80
CA VAL A 298 -14.68 -6.81 0.70
C VAL A 298 -15.00 -7.69 -0.50
N VAL A 299 -15.24 -7.04 -1.65
CA VAL A 299 -15.23 -7.67 -2.98
C VAL A 299 -14.01 -7.13 -3.71
N ALA A 300 -13.00 -7.97 -3.88
CA ALA A 300 -11.73 -7.63 -4.51
C ALA A 300 -11.52 -8.48 -5.77
N SER A 301 -10.63 -8.04 -6.64
CA SER A 301 -10.20 -8.90 -7.73
C SER A 301 -9.26 -10.00 -7.23
N ASN A 302 -9.06 -11.04 -8.05
CA ASN A 302 -8.02 -12.05 -7.86
C ASN A 302 -6.66 -11.63 -8.46
N GLY A 303 -6.42 -10.34 -8.71
CA GLY A 303 -5.22 -9.83 -9.36
C GLY A 303 -4.05 -9.54 -8.39
N GLY A 304 -2.84 -10.00 -8.75
CA GLY A 304 -1.63 -9.77 -7.95
C GLY A 304 -1.74 -10.38 -6.55
N ALA A 305 -1.31 -9.65 -5.53
CA ALA A 305 -1.28 -10.11 -4.14
C ALA A 305 -2.65 -10.06 -3.43
N LEU A 306 -3.73 -9.67 -4.10
CA LEU A 306 -5.05 -9.59 -3.46
C LEU A 306 -5.56 -10.94 -2.90
N PRO A 307 -5.38 -12.09 -3.58
CA PRO A 307 -5.69 -13.39 -2.98
C PRO A 307 -4.89 -13.69 -1.71
N GLU A 308 -3.61 -13.28 -1.68
CA GLU A 308 -2.73 -13.42 -0.53
C GLU A 308 -3.15 -12.52 0.62
N VAL A 309 -3.70 -11.32 0.38
CA VAL A 309 -4.15 -10.42 1.46
C VAL A 309 -5.57 -10.74 1.92
N VAL A 310 -6.52 -10.81 1.00
CA VAL A 310 -7.95 -10.97 1.29
C VAL A 310 -8.27 -12.39 1.77
N GLY A 311 -7.67 -13.42 1.17
CA GLY A 311 -7.91 -14.82 1.51
C GLY A 311 -9.41 -15.14 1.59
N SER A 312 -9.84 -15.81 2.65
CA SER A 312 -11.25 -16.12 2.95
C SER A 312 -12.02 -14.99 3.65
N GLY A 313 -11.36 -13.86 3.91
CA GLY A 313 -11.94 -12.68 4.57
C GLY A 313 -12.85 -11.84 3.65
N GLY A 314 -12.78 -12.04 2.34
CA GLY A 314 -13.63 -11.37 1.35
C GLY A 314 -13.88 -12.23 0.12
N LEU A 315 -14.51 -11.66 -0.91
CA LEU A 315 -14.74 -12.30 -2.20
C LEU A 315 -13.67 -11.89 -3.20
N LEU A 316 -13.16 -12.87 -3.94
CA LEU A 316 -12.16 -12.70 -4.98
C LEU A 316 -12.79 -13.05 -6.33
N LEU A 317 -12.85 -12.07 -7.23
CA LEU A 317 -13.49 -12.20 -8.53
C LEU A 317 -12.53 -11.83 -9.67
N PRO A 318 -12.77 -12.31 -10.91
CA PRO A 318 -12.03 -11.85 -12.07
C PRO A 318 -12.18 -10.32 -12.30
N PRO A 319 -11.11 -9.59 -12.66
CA PRO A 319 -11.14 -8.14 -12.88
C PRO A 319 -11.70 -7.73 -14.26
N ASP A 320 -12.42 -8.62 -14.94
CA ASP A 320 -12.96 -8.40 -16.29
C ASP A 320 -14.45 -8.77 -16.43
N GLN A 321 -15.12 -9.11 -15.33
CA GLN A 321 -16.50 -9.62 -15.34
C GLN A 321 -17.44 -8.79 -14.44
N PRO A 322 -17.79 -7.55 -14.85
CA PRO A 322 -18.62 -6.64 -14.04
C PRO A 322 -19.98 -7.23 -13.61
N ALA A 323 -20.57 -8.10 -14.43
CA ALA A 323 -21.81 -8.80 -14.10
C ALA A 323 -21.68 -9.72 -12.88
N GLN A 324 -20.53 -10.40 -12.72
CA GLN A 324 -20.29 -11.25 -11.53
C GLN A 324 -20.12 -10.41 -10.26
N TRP A 325 -19.47 -9.26 -10.38
CA TRP A 325 -19.32 -8.31 -9.28
C TRP A 325 -20.67 -7.76 -8.83
N ALA A 326 -21.54 -7.40 -9.78
CA ALA A 326 -22.90 -6.96 -9.49
C ALA A 326 -23.70 -8.04 -8.74
N HIS A 327 -23.66 -9.30 -9.19
CA HIS A 327 -24.30 -10.41 -8.48
C HIS A 327 -23.76 -10.58 -7.05
N ALA A 328 -22.44 -10.54 -6.87
CA ALA A 328 -21.82 -10.68 -5.55
C ALA A 328 -22.26 -9.56 -4.60
N VAL A 329 -22.33 -8.32 -5.09
CA VAL A 329 -22.86 -7.16 -4.35
C VAL A 329 -24.31 -7.39 -3.94
N LEU A 330 -25.17 -7.82 -4.87
CA LEU A 330 -26.59 -8.05 -4.56
C LEU A 330 -26.79 -9.14 -3.52
N ILE A 331 -26.04 -10.25 -3.62
CA ILE A 331 -26.05 -11.31 -2.61
C ILE A 331 -25.65 -10.77 -1.23
N LEU A 332 -24.61 -9.93 -1.15
CA LEU A 332 -24.18 -9.32 0.11
C LEU A 332 -25.24 -8.39 0.73
N LEU A 333 -25.92 -7.61 -0.11
CA LEU A 333 -26.95 -6.67 0.33
C LEU A 333 -28.25 -7.36 0.74
N GLN A 334 -28.58 -8.49 0.11
CA GLN A 334 -29.86 -9.19 0.33
C GLN A 334 -29.76 -10.32 1.36
N ASN A 335 -28.56 -10.71 1.79
CA ASN A 335 -28.35 -11.82 2.73
C ASN A 335 -27.56 -11.37 3.97
N ASP A 336 -28.28 -11.01 5.01
CA ASP A 336 -27.72 -10.55 6.29
C ASP A 336 -26.82 -11.59 6.96
N SER A 337 -27.21 -12.87 6.92
CA SER A 337 -26.43 -13.96 7.50
C SER A 337 -25.08 -14.13 6.80
N TYR A 338 -25.08 -14.01 5.47
CA TYR A 338 -23.86 -14.08 4.66
C TYR A 338 -22.96 -12.88 4.92
N ARG A 339 -23.53 -11.67 5.01
CA ARG A 339 -22.83 -10.43 5.34
C ARG A 339 -22.19 -10.48 6.73
N ALA A 340 -22.93 -10.95 7.74
CA ALA A 340 -22.42 -11.11 9.11
C ALA A 340 -21.27 -12.13 9.17
N GLY A 341 -21.42 -13.28 8.50
CA GLY A 341 -20.36 -14.28 8.41
C GLY A 341 -19.11 -13.75 7.69
N MET A 342 -19.27 -12.94 6.63
CA MET A 342 -18.15 -12.31 5.95
C MET A 342 -17.44 -11.29 6.83
N ARG A 343 -18.18 -10.43 7.55
CA ARG A 343 -17.61 -9.48 8.52
C ARG A 343 -16.74 -10.19 9.56
N GLN A 344 -17.20 -11.31 10.11
CA GLN A 344 -16.41 -12.07 11.09
C GLN A 344 -15.10 -12.59 10.48
N ARG A 345 -15.15 -13.19 9.28
CA ARG A 345 -13.95 -13.68 8.58
C ARG A 345 -12.99 -12.55 8.21
N ALA A 346 -13.52 -11.40 7.80
CA ALA A 346 -12.74 -10.21 7.47
C ALA A 346 -11.93 -9.73 8.68
N LEU A 347 -12.58 -9.59 9.85
CA LEU A 347 -11.91 -9.17 11.08
C LEU A 347 -10.82 -10.16 11.52
N GLN A 348 -11.11 -11.47 11.48
CA GLN A 348 -10.12 -12.51 11.79
C GLN A 348 -8.94 -12.49 10.82
N ARG A 349 -9.20 -12.27 9.52
CA ARG A 349 -8.16 -12.17 8.50
C ARG A 349 -7.26 -10.97 8.72
N ALA A 350 -7.83 -9.81 9.00
CA ALA A 350 -7.07 -8.57 9.17
C ALA A 350 -6.05 -8.65 10.33
N GLN A 351 -6.42 -9.33 11.42
CA GLN A 351 -5.56 -9.53 12.59
C GLN A 351 -4.28 -10.35 12.31
N GLN A 352 -4.24 -11.09 11.21
CA GLN A 352 -3.05 -11.87 10.82
C GLN A 352 -1.92 -11.01 10.25
N PHE A 353 -2.19 -9.73 9.94
CA PHE A 353 -1.21 -8.81 9.38
C PHE A 353 -0.79 -7.80 10.42
N ASN A 354 0.41 -7.95 10.97
CA ASN A 354 0.94 -7.03 11.97
C ASN A 354 2.34 -6.54 11.61
N TRP A 355 2.63 -5.29 11.94
CA TRP A 355 3.92 -4.65 11.62
C TRP A 355 5.09 -5.21 12.43
N ARG A 356 4.82 -5.86 13.57
CA ARG A 356 5.85 -6.49 14.39
C ARG A 356 6.52 -7.65 13.66
N ASP A 357 5.75 -8.48 12.97
CA ASP A 357 6.27 -9.56 12.14
C ASP A 357 7.05 -9.01 10.93
N THR A 358 6.55 -7.95 10.29
CA THR A 358 7.28 -7.23 9.22
C THR A 358 8.64 -6.75 9.73
N ALA A 359 8.67 -6.14 10.92
CA ALA A 359 9.87 -5.63 11.55
C ALA A 359 10.84 -6.76 11.94
N HIS A 360 10.38 -7.83 12.57
CA HIS A 360 11.22 -8.98 12.90
C HIS A 360 11.89 -9.56 11.65
N ARG A 361 11.12 -9.82 10.58
CA ARG A 361 11.67 -10.35 9.31
C ARG A 361 12.66 -9.38 8.67
N THR A 362 12.34 -8.08 8.66
CA THR A 362 13.22 -7.04 8.10
C THR A 362 14.53 -6.95 8.88
N TRP A 363 14.45 -6.98 10.22
CA TRP A 363 15.63 -6.91 11.08
C TRP A 363 16.52 -8.14 10.96
N GLN A 364 15.93 -9.33 10.84
CA GLN A 364 16.67 -10.56 10.55
C GLN A 364 17.48 -10.40 9.26
N VAL A 365 16.87 -9.86 8.19
CA VAL A 365 17.58 -9.60 6.94
C VAL A 365 18.75 -8.62 7.13
N TYR A 366 18.61 -7.61 8.00
CA TYR A 366 19.73 -6.71 8.29
C TYR A 366 20.88 -7.44 8.97
N GLN A 367 20.57 -8.28 9.95
CA GLN A 367 21.57 -9.06 10.69
C GLN A 367 22.28 -10.07 9.78
N ASP A 368 21.53 -10.77 8.92
CA ASP A 368 22.07 -11.75 7.96
C ASP A 368 23.03 -11.07 6.97
N VAL A 369 22.65 -9.88 6.47
CA VAL A 369 23.48 -9.11 5.53
C VAL A 369 24.79 -8.67 6.16
N LEU A 370 24.75 -8.16 7.40
CA LEU A 370 25.98 -7.73 8.08
C LEU A 370 26.87 -8.92 8.44
N SER A 371 26.28 -10.02 8.91
CA SER A 371 27.04 -11.23 9.26
C SER A 371 27.76 -11.83 8.04
N ALA A 372 27.13 -11.80 6.86
CA ALA A 372 27.78 -12.26 5.62
C ALA A 372 28.96 -11.37 5.21
N CYS A 373 28.87 -10.05 5.39
CA CYS A 373 29.97 -9.13 5.08
C CYS A 373 31.18 -9.34 6.00
N GLU A 374 30.96 -9.62 7.29
CA GLU A 374 32.05 -9.90 8.25
C GLU A 374 32.82 -11.18 7.93
N VAL A 375 32.19 -12.15 7.26
CA VAL A 375 32.83 -13.40 6.80
C VAL A 375 33.66 -13.17 5.55
N ASP A 376 33.22 -12.33 4.61
CA ASP A 376 33.95 -12.02 3.38
C ASP A 376 35.19 -11.11 3.60
N GLU A 377 35.27 -10.41 4.73
CA GLU A 377 36.41 -9.55 5.11
C GLU A 377 37.51 -10.28 5.89
N ARG A 378 37.29 -11.52 6.35
CA ARG A 378 38.26 -12.38 7.03
C ARG A 378 38.90 -13.37 6.07
#